data_AF-A0A7S1SZA2-F1
#
_entry.id   AF-A0A7S1SZA2-F1
#
_cell.length_a   1.000
_cell.length_b   1.000
_cell.length_c   1.000
_cell.angle_alpha   90.00
_cell.angle_beta   90.00
_cell.angle_gamma   90.00
#
_symmetry.space_group_name_H-M   'P 1'
#
loop_
_entity.id
_entity.type
_entity.pdbx_description
1 polymer ?
#
loop_
_entity_poly.entity_id
_entity_poly.type
_entity_poly.pdbx_seq_one_letter_code
_entity_poly.pdbx_strand_id
1 'polypeptide(L)'
;AERFSSSKRLKSSTAEEGPSPWHATQRGLLTDYAAGRSIGAQVAAIQLLEALFQGGAALLPTAQRLLLDTMSAHLAATCREAAAASSRDGPARGSVHDLQALRMAAYRALLASVASPVPHRPVFLPQALAAFREGQFDGNCEVAATCREGLRLMEVMLHPRALPLSKGFRVAAEDGIGGNGALEVPALGQPRLWSAVTAQPGMASCI
;
A
#
# COMPACT_ATOMS: atom_id res chain seq x y z
N ALA A 1 90.06 -10.11 4.34
CA ALA A 1 89.19 -10.13 5.52
C ALA A 1 87.83 -9.60 5.10
N GLU A 2 86.79 -10.42 5.31
CA GLU A 2 85.35 -10.09 5.25
C GLU A 2 84.78 -9.64 3.89
N ARG A 3 83.53 -9.90 3.48
CA ARG A 3 82.39 -10.76 3.85
C ARG A 3 81.37 -10.55 2.69
N PHE A 4 80.28 -11.32 2.71
CA PHE A 4 79.01 -11.10 1.98
C PHE A 4 78.87 -11.67 0.56
N SER A 5 78.50 -12.95 0.51
CA SER A 5 77.52 -13.43 -0.47
C SER A 5 76.54 -14.35 0.23
N SER A 6 75.30 -13.90 0.41
CA SER A 6 74.14 -14.76 0.68
C SER A 6 72.85 -14.01 0.46
N SER A 7 72.25 -14.35 -0.66
CA SER A 7 70.89 -14.06 -1.07
C SER A 7 69.87 -14.50 -0.01
N LYS A 8 68.97 -13.62 0.41
CA LYS A 8 67.73 -14.01 1.08
C LYS A 8 66.54 -13.31 0.42
N ARG A 9 65.83 -14.15 -0.33
CA ARG A 9 64.53 -14.01 -0.98
C ARG A 9 63.50 -13.33 -0.06
N LEU A 10 62.88 -12.28 -0.58
CA LEU A 10 61.66 -11.67 -0.05
C LEU A 10 60.57 -12.74 0.11
N LYS A 11 60.06 -12.91 1.33
CA LYS A 11 58.81 -13.63 1.61
C LYS A 11 57.71 -12.59 1.80
N SER A 12 56.86 -12.46 0.79
CA SER A 12 55.56 -11.80 0.88
C SER A 12 54.68 -12.60 1.84
N SER A 13 54.36 -12.04 3.00
CA SER A 13 53.32 -12.59 3.87
C SER A 13 51.96 -12.22 3.29
N THR A 14 51.31 -13.17 2.62
CA THR A 14 49.87 -13.15 2.39
C THR A 14 49.20 -13.35 3.75
N ALA A 15 48.70 -12.26 4.33
CA ALA A 15 47.77 -12.32 5.44
C ALA A 15 46.48 -12.93 4.91
N GLU A 16 46.22 -14.17 5.29
CA GLU A 16 44.93 -14.83 5.18
C GLU A 16 43.93 -14.04 6.04
N GLU A 17 43.24 -13.09 5.43
CA GLU A 17 42.06 -12.43 6.03
C GLU A 17 40.95 -13.47 6.13
N GLY A 18 40.85 -14.08 7.31
CA GLY A 18 39.69 -14.88 7.68
C GLY A 18 38.39 -14.06 7.54
N PRO A 19 37.27 -14.71 7.17
CA PRO A 19 36.01 -14.02 6.90
C PRO A 19 35.58 -13.21 8.12
N SER A 20 35.38 -11.91 7.90
CA SER A 20 35.17 -10.94 8.97
C SER A 20 33.99 -11.32 9.89
N PRO A 21 34.09 -11.08 11.22
CA PRO A 21 33.10 -11.50 12.22
C PRO A 21 31.66 -11.00 11.98
N TRP A 22 31.51 -9.90 11.23
CA TRP A 22 30.22 -9.31 10.91
C TRP A 22 29.39 -10.16 9.93
N HIS A 23 30.02 -10.94 9.05
CA HIS A 23 29.33 -11.83 8.12
C HIS A 23 28.77 -13.11 8.77
N ALA A 24 29.34 -13.55 9.89
CA ALA A 24 28.81 -14.68 10.65
C ALA A 24 27.58 -14.26 11.48
N THR A 25 27.61 -13.05 12.03
CA THR A 25 26.52 -12.46 12.82
C THR A 25 25.29 -12.16 11.96
N GLN A 26 25.47 -11.65 10.74
CA GLN A 26 24.35 -11.43 9.80
C GLN A 26 23.70 -12.73 9.34
N ARG A 27 24.47 -13.80 9.15
CA ARG A 27 23.92 -15.11 8.75
C ARG A 27 23.09 -15.75 9.86
N GLY A 28 23.51 -15.65 11.12
CA GLY A 28 22.75 -16.13 12.29
C GLY A 28 21.42 -15.42 12.48
N LEU A 29 21.41 -14.08 12.38
CA LEU A 29 20.19 -13.28 12.47
C LEU A 29 19.18 -13.56 11.34
N LEU A 30 19.68 -13.81 10.12
CA LEU A 30 18.84 -14.16 8.97
C LEU A 30 18.28 -15.59 9.06
N THR A 31 19.03 -16.53 9.64
CA THR A 31 18.54 -17.90 9.88
C THR A 31 17.49 -17.96 10.99
N ASP A 32 17.63 -17.16 12.04
CA ASP A 32 16.61 -17.03 13.09
C ASP A 32 15.35 -16.31 12.55
N TYR A 33 15.52 -15.33 11.66
CA TYR A 33 14.41 -14.68 10.94
C TYR A 33 13.67 -15.62 9.97
N ALA A 34 14.35 -16.61 9.40
CA ALA A 34 13.73 -17.60 8.51
C ALA A 34 13.02 -18.71 9.29
N ALA A 35 13.55 -19.11 10.45
CA ALA A 35 12.93 -20.07 11.37
C ALA A 35 11.72 -19.48 12.13
N GLY A 36 11.65 -18.15 12.30
CA GLY A 36 10.60 -17.44 13.04
C GLY A 36 9.43 -16.88 12.22
N ARG A 37 9.28 -17.21 10.93
CA ARG A 37 8.17 -16.70 10.08
C ARG A 37 6.85 -17.37 10.43
N SER A 38 6.21 -16.93 11.52
CA SER A 38 4.81 -17.25 11.73
C SER A 38 3.95 -16.52 10.69
N ILE A 39 3.05 -17.26 10.05
CA ILE A 39 2.14 -16.73 9.02
C ILE A 39 1.25 -15.64 9.63
N GLY A 40 0.84 -15.79 10.89
CA GLY A 40 0.11 -14.76 11.63
C GLY A 40 0.88 -13.44 11.73
N ALA A 41 2.19 -13.47 11.99
CA ALA A 41 2.99 -12.24 12.02
C ALA A 41 3.09 -11.57 10.64
N GLN A 42 3.19 -12.36 9.56
CA GLN A 42 3.19 -11.82 8.21
C GLN A 42 1.85 -11.16 7.86
N VAL A 43 0.74 -11.82 8.15
CA VAL A 43 -0.61 -11.25 7.97
C VAL A 43 -0.77 -9.96 8.76
N ALA A 44 -0.35 -9.95 10.03
CA ALA A 44 -0.40 -8.76 10.88
C ALA A 44 0.46 -7.61 10.33
N ALA A 45 1.66 -7.91 9.80
CA ALA A 45 2.51 -6.91 9.17
C ALA A 45 1.87 -6.30 7.92
N ILE A 46 1.18 -7.11 7.10
CA ILE A 46 0.47 -6.62 5.91
C ILE A 46 -0.76 -5.80 6.31
N GLN A 47 -1.49 -6.19 7.36
CA GLN A 47 -2.60 -5.41 7.90
C GLN A 47 -2.14 -4.07 8.49
N LEU A 48 -0.96 -4.02 9.11
CA LEU A 48 -0.35 -2.77 9.54
C LEU A 48 -0.05 -1.85 8.35
N LEU A 49 0.42 -2.42 7.23
CA LEU A 49 0.63 -1.68 5.99
C LEU A 49 -0.68 -1.12 5.44
N GLU A 50 -1.77 -1.90 5.46
CA GLU A 50 -3.12 -1.44 5.11
C GLU A 50 -3.56 -0.26 6.00
N ALA A 51 -3.43 -0.38 7.32
CA ALA A 51 -3.78 0.68 8.27
C ALA A 51 -2.94 1.95 8.05
N LEU A 52 -1.65 1.78 7.74
CA LEU A 52 -0.75 2.89 7.40
C LEU A 52 -1.23 3.62 6.14
N PHE A 53 -1.69 2.89 5.11
CA PHE A 53 -2.24 3.52 3.91
C PHE A 53 -3.55 4.26 4.15
N GLN A 54 -4.41 3.75 5.03
CA GLN A 54 -5.70 4.39 5.33
C GLN A 54 -5.55 5.66 6.18
N GLY A 55 -4.61 5.70 7.12
CA GLY A 55 -4.48 6.81 8.07
C GLY A 55 -3.27 7.74 7.88
N GLY A 56 -2.13 7.20 7.42
CA GLY A 56 -0.83 7.89 7.45
C GLY A 56 -0.20 8.15 6.09
N ALA A 57 -0.79 7.61 5.03
CA ALA A 57 -0.26 7.67 3.68
C ALA A 57 0.14 9.06 3.19
N ALA A 58 -0.69 10.07 3.45
CA ALA A 58 -0.49 11.43 2.96
C ALA A 58 0.68 12.15 3.64
N LEU A 59 1.10 11.65 4.81
CA LEU A 59 2.20 12.20 5.60
C LEU A 59 3.57 11.61 5.19
N LEU A 60 3.57 10.55 4.37
CA LEU A 60 4.79 9.88 3.99
C LEU A 60 5.57 10.65 2.92
N PRO A 61 6.90 10.76 3.04
CA PRO A 61 7.76 11.23 1.96
C PRO A 61 7.57 10.39 0.69
N THR A 62 7.62 11.03 -0.48
CA THR A 62 7.38 10.39 -1.79
C THR A 62 8.21 9.12 -2.00
N ALA A 63 9.49 9.11 -1.60
CA ALA A 63 10.35 7.94 -1.73
C ALA A 63 9.89 6.76 -0.86
N GLN A 64 9.48 7.03 0.38
CA GLN A 64 8.94 5.99 1.27
C GLN A 64 7.59 5.50 0.76
N ARG A 65 6.74 6.42 0.31
CA ARG A 65 5.44 6.10 -0.27
C ARG A 65 5.57 5.15 -1.46
N LEU A 66 6.47 5.45 -2.40
CA LEU A 66 6.73 4.61 -3.56
C LEU A 66 7.25 3.22 -3.16
N LEU A 67 8.12 3.14 -2.15
CA LEU A 67 8.61 1.87 -1.63
C LEU A 67 7.47 1.01 -1.08
N LEU A 68 6.59 1.59 -0.24
CA LEU A 68 5.43 0.90 0.30
C LEU A 68 4.48 0.43 -0.80
N ASP A 69 4.20 1.30 -1.78
CA ASP A 69 3.34 0.96 -2.92
C ASP A 69 3.93 -0.21 -3.72
N THR A 70 5.25 -0.19 -3.96
CA THR A 70 5.98 -1.28 -4.65
C THR A 70 5.89 -2.59 -3.86
N MET A 71 6.08 -2.53 -2.53
CA MET A 71 5.96 -3.72 -1.68
C MET A 71 4.53 -4.29 -1.72
N SER A 72 3.50 -3.45 -1.62
CA SER A 72 2.10 -3.91 -1.67
C SER A 72 1.75 -4.59 -3.01
N ALA A 73 2.22 -4.01 -4.12
CA ALA A 73 2.03 -4.57 -5.46
C ALA A 73 2.78 -5.90 -5.63
N HIS A 74 4.01 -5.98 -5.13
CA HIS A 74 4.81 -7.20 -5.15
C HIS A 74 4.19 -8.31 -4.29
N LEU A 75 3.72 -8.00 -3.09
CA LEU A 75 3.04 -8.96 -2.20
C LEU A 75 1.77 -9.53 -2.84
N ALA A 76 0.95 -8.67 -3.46
CA ALA A 76 -0.25 -9.13 -4.16
C ALA A 76 0.09 -10.02 -5.37
N ALA A 77 1.12 -9.68 -6.14
CA ALA A 77 1.56 -10.48 -7.28
C ALA A 77 2.08 -11.86 -6.84
N THR A 78 2.93 -11.90 -5.81
CA THR A 78 3.48 -13.16 -5.28
C THR A 78 2.40 -14.05 -4.68
N CYS A 79 1.45 -13.48 -3.92
CA CYS A 79 0.31 -14.25 -3.39
C CYS A 79 -0.58 -14.81 -4.50
N ARG A 80 -0.79 -14.04 -5.58
CA ARG A 80 -1.55 -14.49 -6.77
C ARG A 80 -0.85 -15.65 -7.48
N GLU A 81 0.46 -15.54 -7.69
CA GLU A 81 1.27 -16.60 -8.31
C GLU A 81 1.30 -17.87 -7.46
N ALA A 82 1.46 -17.72 -6.15
CA ALA A 82 1.40 -18.84 -5.21
C ALA A 82 0.02 -19.53 -5.20
N ALA A 83 -1.07 -18.77 -5.29
CA ALA A 83 -2.41 -19.32 -5.41
C ALA A 83 -2.62 -20.08 -6.74
N ALA A 84 -2.11 -19.54 -7.84
CA ALA A 84 -2.15 -20.20 -9.14
C ALA A 84 -1.34 -21.51 -9.14
N ALA A 85 -0.14 -21.53 -8.53
CA ALA A 85 0.66 -22.74 -8.38
C ALA A 85 -0.05 -23.80 -7.52
N SER A 86 -0.63 -23.38 -6.38
CA SER A 86 -1.37 -24.27 -5.48
C SER A 86 -2.61 -24.90 -6.14
N SER A 87 -3.21 -24.22 -7.13
CA SER A 87 -4.33 -24.76 -7.90
C SER A 87 -3.92 -25.83 -8.91
N ARG A 88 -2.65 -25.84 -9.34
CA ARG A 88 -2.10 -26.80 -10.32
C ARG A 88 -1.55 -28.06 -9.67
N ASP A 89 -0.82 -27.89 -8.56
CA ASP A 89 -0.10 -29.00 -7.91
C ASP A 89 -0.93 -29.74 -6.84
N GLY A 90 -2.17 -29.29 -6.61
CA GLY A 90 -3.04 -29.82 -5.57
C GLY A 90 -2.73 -29.25 -4.18
N PRO A 91 -3.71 -29.19 -3.26
CA PRO A 91 -3.53 -28.54 -1.98
C PRO A 91 -2.62 -29.35 -1.05
N ALA A 92 -1.45 -28.81 -0.68
CA ALA A 92 -0.71 -29.30 0.47
C ALA A 92 -1.55 -29.02 1.74
N ARG A 93 -1.86 -30.08 2.51
CA ARG A 93 -2.70 -29.98 3.71
C ARG A 93 -2.08 -28.97 4.70
N GLY A 94 -2.84 -27.93 5.05
CA GLY A 94 -2.43 -26.86 5.99
C GLY A 94 -1.98 -25.55 5.33
N SER A 95 -1.47 -25.55 4.10
CA SER A 95 -0.96 -24.33 3.45
C SER A 95 -2.03 -23.47 2.79
N VAL A 96 -3.20 -24.05 2.47
CA VAL A 96 -4.25 -23.36 1.71
C VAL A 96 -4.87 -22.23 2.53
N HIS A 97 -5.27 -22.50 3.77
CA HIS A 97 -5.91 -21.48 4.61
C HIS A 97 -4.97 -20.30 4.89
N ASP A 98 -3.71 -20.61 5.20
CA ASP A 98 -2.67 -19.64 5.46
C ASP A 98 -2.33 -18.76 4.25
N LEU A 99 -2.26 -19.37 3.06
CA LEU A 99 -2.08 -18.65 1.81
C LEU A 99 -3.28 -17.75 1.50
N GLN A 100 -4.51 -18.21 1.79
CA GLN A 100 -5.71 -17.39 1.59
C GLN A 100 -5.72 -16.17 2.52
N ALA A 101 -5.34 -16.33 3.79
CA ALA A 101 -5.24 -15.21 4.73
C ALA A 101 -4.20 -14.18 4.29
N LEU A 102 -3.01 -14.63 3.87
CA LEU A 102 -1.96 -13.77 3.31
C LEU A 102 -2.43 -13.04 2.05
N ARG A 103 -3.07 -13.79 1.14
CA ARG A 103 -3.60 -13.25 -0.10
C ARG A 103 -4.65 -12.18 0.18
N MET A 104 -5.61 -12.45 1.05
CA MET A 104 -6.64 -11.48 1.45
C MET A 104 -6.02 -10.20 2.00
N ALA A 105 -5.08 -10.31 2.93
CA ALA A 105 -4.37 -9.15 3.48
C ALA A 105 -3.61 -8.38 2.39
N ALA A 106 -2.92 -9.07 1.47
CA ALA A 106 -2.18 -8.45 0.38
C ALA A 106 -3.09 -7.68 -0.59
N TYR A 107 -4.26 -8.24 -0.96
CA TYR A 107 -5.22 -7.55 -1.82
C TYR A 107 -5.83 -6.32 -1.13
N ARG A 108 -6.13 -6.38 0.17
CA ARG A 108 -6.61 -5.22 0.93
C ARG A 108 -5.55 -4.13 1.05
N ALA A 109 -4.30 -4.50 1.34
CA ALA A 109 -3.19 -3.55 1.37
C ALA A 109 -2.95 -2.88 0.01
N LEU A 110 -3.02 -3.65 -1.09
CA LEU A 110 -2.93 -3.10 -2.45
C LEU A 110 -4.10 -2.15 -2.76
N LEU A 111 -5.31 -2.50 -2.35
CA LEU A 111 -6.47 -1.64 -2.51
C LEU A 111 -6.29 -0.32 -1.74
N ALA A 112 -5.86 -0.39 -0.48
CA ALA A 112 -5.59 0.77 0.35
C ALA A 112 -4.47 1.64 -0.22
N SER A 113 -3.41 1.03 -0.78
CA SER A 113 -2.36 1.73 -1.51
C SER A 113 -2.94 2.54 -2.67
N VAL A 114 -3.75 1.93 -3.54
CA VAL A 114 -4.29 2.62 -4.71
C VAL A 114 -5.36 3.66 -4.35
N ALA A 115 -6.18 3.39 -3.33
CA ALA A 115 -7.25 4.29 -2.88
C ALA A 115 -6.76 5.48 -2.06
N SER A 116 -5.56 5.36 -1.49
CA SER A 116 -4.96 6.43 -0.68
C SER A 116 -4.73 7.71 -1.51
N PRO A 117 -4.89 8.90 -0.90
CA PRO A 117 -4.65 10.17 -1.57
C PRO A 117 -3.18 10.31 -1.97
N VAL A 118 -2.95 10.62 -3.25
CA VAL A 118 -1.64 10.84 -3.84
C VAL A 118 -1.77 11.97 -4.89
N PRO A 119 -0.81 12.91 -5.01
CA PRO A 119 -0.94 14.05 -5.93
C PRO A 119 -0.82 13.69 -7.42
N HIS A 120 -0.57 12.41 -7.73
CA HIS A 120 -0.40 11.88 -9.06
C HIS A 120 -1.13 10.55 -9.17
N ARG A 121 -1.29 10.07 -10.41
CA ARG A 121 -1.90 8.76 -10.67
C ARG A 121 -1.07 7.65 -9.99
N PRO A 122 -1.68 6.74 -9.22
CA PRO A 122 -0.95 5.64 -8.59
C PRO A 122 -0.22 4.78 -9.62
N VAL A 123 1.07 4.52 -9.38
CA VAL A 123 1.97 3.83 -10.34
C VAL A 123 1.50 2.40 -10.62
N PHE A 124 1.04 1.69 -9.58
CA PHE A 124 0.62 0.28 -9.67
C PHE A 124 -0.87 0.09 -9.96
N LEU A 125 -1.59 1.15 -10.36
CA LEU A 125 -3.01 1.07 -10.74
C LEU A 125 -3.28 0.02 -11.85
N PRO A 126 -2.50 -0.07 -12.94
CA PRO A 126 -2.72 -1.09 -13.97
C PRO A 126 -2.55 -2.53 -13.44
N GLN A 127 -1.54 -2.74 -12.60
CA GLN A 127 -1.25 -4.04 -12.00
C GLN A 127 -2.37 -4.46 -11.05
N ALA A 128 -2.83 -3.53 -10.22
CA ALA A 128 -3.93 -3.77 -9.29
C ALA A 128 -5.26 -4.05 -10.02
N LEU A 129 -5.56 -3.33 -11.11
CA LEU A 129 -6.71 -3.60 -11.98
C LEU A 129 -6.69 -5.01 -12.55
N ALA A 130 -5.54 -5.45 -13.08
CA ALA A 130 -5.39 -6.80 -13.61
C ALA A 130 -5.61 -7.85 -12.51
N ALA A 131 -4.99 -7.65 -11.35
CA ALA A 131 -5.10 -8.57 -10.22
C ALA A 131 -6.54 -8.69 -9.70
N PHE A 132 -7.31 -7.59 -9.62
CA PHE A 132 -8.71 -7.64 -9.18
C PHE A 132 -9.66 -8.21 -10.23
N ARG A 133 -9.43 -7.96 -11.52
CA ARG A 133 -10.21 -8.56 -12.61
C ARG A 133 -10.08 -10.07 -12.65
N GLU A 134 -8.88 -10.58 -12.38
CA GLU A 134 -8.66 -12.02 -12.27
C GLU A 134 -9.28 -12.56 -10.96
N GLY A 135 -9.06 -11.87 -9.84
CA GLY A 135 -9.54 -12.30 -8.53
C GLY A 135 -11.07 -12.26 -8.33
N GLN A 136 -11.82 -11.51 -9.14
CA GLN A 136 -13.30 -11.47 -9.04
C GLN A 136 -13.99 -12.80 -9.36
N PHE A 137 -13.29 -13.67 -10.09
CA PHE A 137 -13.72 -14.99 -10.52
C PHE A 137 -13.10 -16.12 -9.68
N ASP A 138 -12.46 -15.77 -8.57
CA ASP A 138 -11.90 -16.77 -7.67
C ASP A 138 -13.00 -17.63 -7.02
N GLY A 139 -12.68 -18.90 -6.73
CA GLY A 139 -13.56 -19.80 -6.00
C GLY A 139 -13.75 -19.40 -4.53
N ASN A 140 -12.83 -18.60 -3.98
CA ASN A 140 -12.98 -18.04 -2.63
C ASN A 140 -13.89 -16.79 -2.65
N CYS A 141 -15.04 -16.88 -1.98
CA CYS A 141 -16.04 -15.82 -1.94
C CYS A 141 -15.53 -14.51 -1.32
N GLU A 142 -14.64 -14.57 -0.31
CA GLU A 142 -14.12 -13.38 0.36
C GLU A 142 -13.15 -12.62 -0.54
N VAL A 143 -12.22 -13.34 -1.20
CA VAL A 143 -11.28 -12.75 -2.16
C VAL A 143 -12.03 -12.12 -3.32
N ALA A 144 -13.03 -12.83 -3.86
CA ALA A 144 -13.85 -12.32 -4.94
C ALA A 144 -14.63 -11.06 -4.53
N ALA A 145 -15.17 -11.01 -3.30
CA ALA A 145 -15.86 -9.83 -2.77
C ALA A 145 -14.92 -8.62 -2.69
N THR A 146 -13.74 -8.78 -2.08
CA THR A 146 -12.74 -7.69 -1.99
C THR A 146 -12.27 -7.23 -3.38
N CYS A 147 -12.08 -8.15 -4.34
CA CYS A 147 -11.72 -7.78 -5.70
C CYS A 147 -12.82 -6.98 -6.41
N ARG A 148 -14.10 -7.35 -6.24
CA ARG A 148 -15.23 -6.60 -6.80
C ARG A 148 -15.37 -5.21 -6.19
N GLU A 149 -15.13 -5.09 -4.88
CA GLU A 149 -15.08 -3.79 -4.19
C GLU A 149 -13.95 -2.93 -4.76
N GLY A 150 -12.75 -3.49 -4.89
CA GLY A 150 -11.61 -2.79 -5.47
C GLY A 150 -11.85 -2.30 -6.89
N LEU A 151 -12.48 -3.11 -7.74
CA LEU A 151 -12.84 -2.71 -9.11
C LEU A 151 -13.83 -1.55 -9.15
N ARG A 152 -14.81 -1.53 -8.25
CA ARG A 152 -15.77 -0.41 -8.14
C ARG A 152 -15.07 0.87 -7.71
N LEU A 153 -14.16 0.80 -6.73
CA LEU A 153 -13.36 1.95 -6.30
C LEU A 153 -12.50 2.50 -7.43
N MET A 154 -11.86 1.62 -8.20
CA MET A 154 -11.05 2.01 -9.34
C MET A 154 -11.87 2.58 -10.51
N GLU A 155 -13.11 2.12 -10.70
CA GLU A 155 -14.01 2.71 -11.70
C GLU A 155 -14.23 4.20 -11.44
N VAL A 156 -14.45 4.57 -10.16
CA VAL A 156 -14.62 5.98 -9.76
C VAL A 156 -13.36 6.81 -10.05
N MET A 157 -12.17 6.23 -9.87
CA MET A 157 -10.90 6.90 -10.14
C MET A 157 -10.63 7.09 -11.64
N LEU A 158 -11.02 6.12 -12.47
CA LEU A 158 -10.79 6.15 -13.92
C LEU A 158 -11.86 6.96 -14.66
N HIS A 159 -13.10 6.87 -14.19
CA HIS A 159 -14.28 7.45 -14.83
C HIS A 159 -15.11 8.20 -13.77
N PRO A 160 -14.65 9.38 -13.31
CA PRO A 160 -15.42 10.18 -12.37
C PRO A 160 -16.77 10.53 -13.01
N ARG A 161 -17.85 9.97 -12.45
CA ARG A 161 -19.23 10.21 -12.93
C ARG A 161 -19.76 11.59 -12.51
N ALA A 162 -19.05 12.28 -11.62
CA ALA A 162 -19.32 13.66 -11.25
C ALA A 162 -18.49 14.61 -12.10
N LEU A 163 -19.07 15.75 -12.47
CA LEU A 163 -18.35 16.83 -13.12
C LEU A 163 -17.14 17.22 -12.23
N PRO A 164 -15.90 17.22 -12.76
CA PRO A 164 -14.76 17.63 -11.97
C PRO A 164 -14.99 19.04 -11.46
N LEU A 165 -14.90 19.22 -10.14
CA LEU A 165 -15.00 20.53 -9.52
C LEU A 165 -13.95 21.42 -10.16
N SER A 166 -14.40 22.48 -10.84
CA SER A 166 -13.53 23.42 -11.54
C SER A 166 -12.43 23.91 -10.58
N LYS A 167 -11.21 24.05 -11.09
CA LYS A 167 -10.02 24.53 -10.35
C LYS A 167 -10.41 25.71 -9.44
N GLY A 168 -10.57 25.46 -8.15
CA GLY A 168 -11.07 26.48 -7.21
C GLY A 168 -11.82 25.94 -6.00
N PHE A 169 -12.31 24.69 -6.00
CA PHE A 169 -12.92 24.11 -4.80
C PHE A 169 -11.85 23.74 -3.76
N ARG A 170 -11.45 24.72 -2.96
CA ARG A 170 -10.81 24.47 -1.67
C ARG A 170 -11.94 24.36 -0.64
N VAL A 171 -12.04 23.22 0.03
CA VAL A 171 -12.79 23.17 1.29
C VAL A 171 -12.04 24.09 2.25
N ALA A 172 -12.66 25.20 2.62
CA ALA A 172 -12.12 26.07 3.65
C ALA A 172 -11.95 25.23 4.91
N ALA A 173 -10.71 24.97 5.30
CA ALA A 173 -10.42 24.61 6.67
C ALA A 173 -10.84 25.83 7.51
N GLU A 174 -11.75 25.61 8.46
CA GLU A 174 -12.14 26.57 9.48
C GLU A 174 -10.92 26.88 10.36
N ASP A 175 -10.02 27.72 9.87
CA ASP A 175 -9.04 28.42 10.68
C ASP A 175 -9.14 29.89 10.31
N GLY A 176 -9.90 30.63 11.12
CA GLY A 176 -10.01 32.06 11.00
C GLY A 176 -8.64 32.69 11.18
N ILE A 177 -8.14 33.35 10.14
CA ILE A 177 -7.35 34.60 10.15
C ILE A 177 -7.35 35.11 8.70
N GLY A 178 -7.78 36.36 8.54
CA GLY A 178 -8.22 36.95 7.28
C GLY A 178 -7.18 37.00 6.16
N GLY A 179 -7.69 36.88 4.93
CA GLY A 179 -6.98 37.14 3.70
C GLY A 179 -7.91 37.02 2.50
N ASN A 180 -8.25 38.16 1.88
CA ASN A 180 -9.22 38.32 0.80
C ASN A 180 -9.01 37.34 -0.37
N GLY A 181 -10.02 36.52 -0.63
CA GLY A 181 -10.08 35.62 -1.78
C GLY A 181 -11.04 34.45 -1.61
N ALA A 182 -12.15 34.64 -0.88
CA ALA A 182 -13.21 33.65 -0.82
C ALA A 182 -13.97 33.68 -2.16
N LEU A 183 -13.73 32.67 -3.00
CA LEU A 183 -14.60 32.40 -4.13
C LEU A 183 -15.94 31.95 -3.53
N GLU A 184 -16.96 32.81 -3.59
CA GLU A 184 -18.33 32.37 -3.33
C GLU A 184 -18.63 31.22 -4.30
N VAL A 185 -18.72 30.01 -3.76
CA VAL A 185 -19.39 28.91 -4.46
C VAL A 185 -20.84 29.40 -4.57
N PRO A 186 -21.40 29.67 -5.77
CA PRO A 186 -22.82 29.91 -5.86
C PRO A 186 -23.46 28.67 -5.28
N ALA A 187 -24.11 28.83 -4.12
CA ALA A 187 -24.80 27.73 -3.46
C ALA A 187 -25.62 27.06 -4.55
N LEU A 188 -25.35 25.77 -4.82
CA LEU A 188 -26.19 24.98 -5.71
C LEU A 188 -27.61 25.26 -5.22
N GLY A 189 -28.38 26.00 -6.03
CA GLY A 189 -29.63 26.59 -5.57
C GLY A 189 -30.42 25.47 -4.91
N GLN A 190 -30.76 25.65 -3.63
CA GLN A 190 -31.38 24.58 -2.86
C GLN A 190 -32.51 24.00 -3.72
N PRO A 191 -32.48 22.69 -4.05
CA PRO A 191 -33.55 22.11 -4.84
C PRO A 191 -34.84 22.44 -4.11
N ARG A 192 -35.79 23.06 -4.80
CA ARG A 192 -37.04 23.61 -4.22
C ARG A 192 -37.83 22.63 -3.34
N LEU A 193 -37.51 21.35 -3.44
CA LEU A 193 -38.08 20.21 -2.72
C LEU A 193 -37.60 20.13 -1.26
N TRP A 194 -36.48 20.78 -0.89
CA TRP A 194 -35.88 20.72 0.45
C TRP A 194 -36.28 21.88 1.39
N SER A 195 -37.01 22.89 0.89
CA SER A 195 -37.48 24.01 1.71
C SER A 195 -38.51 23.60 2.76
N ALA A 196 -39.22 22.48 2.56
CA ALA A 196 -40.16 21.95 3.53
C ALA A 196 -39.48 21.28 4.73
N VAL A 197 -38.22 20.84 4.58
CA VAL A 197 -37.46 20.13 5.62
C VAL A 197 -36.68 21.10 6.51
N THR A 198 -36.34 22.29 6.00
CA THR A 198 -35.58 23.32 6.72
C THR A 198 -36.44 24.46 7.27
N ALA A 199 -37.77 24.42 7.08
CA ALA A 199 -38.67 25.38 7.68
C ALA A 199 -38.58 25.31 9.21
N GLN A 200 -37.84 26.24 9.81
CA GLN A 200 -37.86 26.41 11.26
C GLN A 200 -39.25 26.89 11.69
N PRO A 201 -39.86 26.26 12.72
CA PRO A 201 -41.10 26.76 13.28
C PRO A 201 -40.77 27.97 14.14
N GLY A 202 -40.91 29.20 13.63
CA GLY A 202 -40.63 30.34 14.51
C GLY A 202 -40.68 31.78 14.02
N MET A 203 -41.02 32.10 12.77
CA MET A 203 -41.15 33.52 12.37
C MET A 203 -42.44 33.80 11.62
N ALA A 204 -43.54 33.83 12.37
CA ALA A 204 -44.67 34.67 12.03
C ALA A 204 -44.46 36.04 12.67
N SER A 205 -44.05 37.04 11.89
CA SER A 205 -44.16 38.45 12.27
C SER A 205 -45.46 38.98 11.67
N CYS A 206 -46.39 39.34 12.54
CA CYS A 206 -47.63 40.01 12.19
C CYS A 206 -47.34 41.38 11.54
N ILE A 207 -48.10 41.71 10.50
CA ILE A 207 -48.37 43.09 10.06
C ILE A 207 -49.71 43.48 10.68
#